data_AF-A0A930SYS2-F1
#
_entry.id   AF-A0A930SYS2-F1
#
_cell.length_a   1.000
_cell.length_b   1.000
_cell.length_c   1.000
_cell.angle_alpha   90.00
_cell.angle_beta   90.00
_cell.angle_gamma   90.00
#
_symmetry.space_group_name_H-M   'P 1'
#
loop_
_entity.id
_entity.type
_entity.pdbx_description
1 polymer ?
#
loop_
_entity_poly.entity_id
_entity_poly.type
_entity_poly.pdbx_seq_one_letter_code
_entity_poly.pdbx_strand_id
1 'polypeptide(L)'
;MIEEKKSNKENIGLFLPFTYEDIIKKIGEKKSRLPDLIVPVTEFEEQIIQVLADMKYNGYLLFLYGVSGVGKSTFISSLQFQRHIPISQIAPIDASKLVAEINSPLKLQELIKAIKSEINKFFSEHNGDDGQLCIVIDYLENLSDEDQNNVRAFFRDLNSLLRKSSVLIIWPVTVQKDLDNMQNLAKNYSSTIFHRRLPYINFTGPPLNEYANIAKKTIMLLNDGKSCYEFQLNDSDFEKLKNDYENKPTEKRLIRDYLKDIKNLWEERTRYVSELIKSIPKPTEVWFIFSYPKAEDVIARFAKQTPEIIEEMWNADYKSLFAYIGNNQREATWKPQRLTLALSTYLLTTKIMYLPTNAFVSCIAGYFQEANIPIERPELIDKCGNYRIHPSWFGKKRVENTLKTTPLFLQLSNIPTRPGFRSSGAVPTALTNAQQPFEQFNKDISSKKISDQRFNHAICLALKDAFKDDLQLTFKHEVPHPFLRNIKPDILIESERKLICLEFCYTNNNTPGYVADYVLRKLDKYMKQIEDNFGLPDDFSW
;
A
#
# COMPACT_ATOMS: atom_id res chain seq x y z
N MET A 1 7.14 -36.07 -17.55
CA MET A 1 6.10 -35.25 -16.90
C MET A 1 6.34 -35.29 -15.41
N ILE A 2 7.12 -34.35 -14.90
CA ILE A 2 7.27 -34.12 -13.47
C ILE A 2 6.82 -32.67 -13.32
N GLU A 3 5.57 -32.49 -12.89
CA GLU A 3 5.04 -31.18 -12.53
C GLU A 3 5.77 -30.73 -11.26
N GLU A 4 6.67 -29.76 -11.43
CA GLU A 4 7.19 -28.98 -10.32
C GLU A 4 6.01 -28.29 -9.62
N LYS A 5 5.76 -28.73 -8.39
CA LYS A 5 4.96 -28.01 -7.41
C LYS A 5 5.53 -26.60 -7.26
N LYS A 6 4.94 -25.63 -7.95
CA LYS A 6 4.99 -24.22 -7.56
C LYS A 6 4.37 -24.11 -6.18
N SER A 7 5.22 -24.12 -5.16
CA SER A 7 4.93 -23.57 -3.84
C SER A 7 4.74 -22.05 -3.96
N ASN A 8 3.67 -21.62 -4.61
CA ASN A 8 3.14 -20.28 -4.41
C ASN A 8 2.55 -20.27 -2.99
N LYS A 9 3.31 -19.80 -2.00
CA LYS A 9 2.69 -19.16 -0.85
C LYS A 9 2.03 -17.89 -1.38
N GLU A 10 0.84 -18.02 -1.97
CA GLU A 10 -0.05 -16.88 -2.07
C GLU A 10 -0.23 -16.38 -0.64
N ASN A 11 0.08 -15.12 -0.39
CA ASN A 11 -0.20 -14.51 0.89
C ASN A 11 -1.73 -14.43 0.98
N ILE A 12 -2.36 -15.42 1.62
CA ILE A 12 -3.81 -15.53 1.70
C ILE A 12 -4.27 -14.41 2.64
N GLY A 13 -4.65 -13.28 2.06
CA GLY A 13 -5.19 -12.15 2.82
C GLY A 13 -6.49 -12.55 3.53
N LEU A 14 -6.57 -12.31 4.84
CA LEU A 14 -7.78 -12.50 5.62
C LEU A 14 -8.72 -11.30 5.44
N PHE A 15 -9.91 -11.54 4.89
CA PHE A 15 -10.99 -10.57 4.89
C PHE A 15 -11.88 -10.77 6.11
N LEU A 16 -11.95 -9.75 6.96
CA LEU A 16 -12.87 -9.70 8.09
C LEU A 16 -13.58 -8.34 8.12
N PRO A 17 -14.91 -8.29 7.98
CA PRO A 17 -15.69 -7.05 7.95
C PRO A 17 -15.91 -6.50 9.36
N PHE A 18 -16.01 -5.18 9.48
CA PHE A 18 -16.29 -4.50 10.75
C PHE A 18 -17.64 -3.78 10.77
N THR A 19 -18.27 -3.66 9.61
CA THR A 19 -19.58 -3.05 9.41
C THR A 19 -20.48 -4.01 8.63
N TYR A 20 -21.80 -3.75 8.68
CA TYR A 20 -22.75 -4.56 7.93
C TYR A 20 -22.62 -4.29 6.42
N GLU A 21 -22.30 -3.05 6.06
CA GLU A 21 -22.07 -2.59 4.71
C GLU A 21 -20.88 -3.33 4.07
N ASP A 22 -19.81 -3.58 4.83
CA ASP A 22 -18.67 -4.39 4.39
C ASP A 22 -19.09 -5.82 4.06
N ILE A 23 -19.97 -6.42 4.87
CA ILE A 23 -20.52 -7.77 4.64
C ILE A 23 -21.27 -7.79 3.31
N ILE A 24 -22.20 -6.84 3.12
CA ILE A 24 -23.03 -6.76 1.91
C ILE A 24 -22.17 -6.52 0.67
N LYS A 25 -21.17 -5.64 0.75
CA LYS A 25 -20.25 -5.37 -0.35
C LYS A 25 -19.43 -6.60 -0.75
N LYS A 26 -18.99 -7.41 0.21
CA LYS A 26 -18.21 -8.63 -0.07
C LYS A 26 -19.07 -9.79 -0.57
N ILE A 27 -20.28 -9.95 -0.04
CA ILE A 27 -21.20 -11.04 -0.43
C ILE A 27 -21.79 -10.79 -1.83
N GLY A 28 -22.02 -9.53 -2.20
CA GLY A 28 -22.54 -9.18 -3.53
C GLY A 28 -23.89 -9.84 -3.82
N GLU A 29 -23.96 -10.61 -4.90
CA GLU A 29 -25.19 -11.32 -5.34
C GLU A 29 -25.54 -12.55 -4.48
N LYS A 30 -24.62 -13.06 -3.65
CA LYS A 30 -24.83 -14.24 -2.79
C LYS A 30 -25.61 -13.94 -1.50
N LYS A 31 -26.52 -12.95 -1.51
CA LYS A 31 -27.28 -12.51 -0.33
C LYS A 31 -28.06 -13.63 0.35
N SER A 32 -28.42 -14.68 -0.39
CA SER A 32 -29.08 -15.88 0.13
C SER A 32 -28.28 -16.62 1.22
N ARG A 33 -26.97 -16.36 1.35
CA ARG A 33 -26.10 -16.97 2.38
C ARG A 33 -25.93 -16.12 3.64
N LEU A 34 -26.51 -14.92 3.70
CA LEU A 34 -26.51 -14.09 4.91
C LEU A 34 -27.06 -14.82 6.15
N PRO A 35 -28.12 -15.66 6.06
CA PRO A 35 -28.62 -16.42 7.20
C PRO A 35 -27.57 -17.34 7.85
N ASP A 36 -26.60 -17.85 7.08
CA ASP A 36 -25.54 -18.73 7.61
C ASP A 36 -24.64 -18.02 8.64
N LEU A 37 -24.52 -16.69 8.52
CA LEU A 37 -23.71 -15.83 9.38
C LEU A 37 -24.44 -15.42 10.67
N ILE A 38 -25.76 -15.28 10.58
CA ILE A 38 -26.58 -14.65 11.61
C ILE A 38 -26.75 -15.63 12.76
N VAL A 39 -26.40 -15.17 13.96
CA VAL A 39 -26.76 -15.83 15.21
C VAL A 39 -28.04 -15.18 15.72
N PRO A 40 -29.13 -15.94 15.92
CA PRO A 40 -30.38 -15.42 16.49
C PRO A 40 -30.13 -14.77 17.84
N VAL A 41 -30.76 -13.62 18.09
CA VAL A 41 -30.66 -12.92 19.38
C VAL A 41 -32.04 -12.93 20.03
N THR A 42 -32.40 -14.09 20.56
CA THR A 42 -33.78 -14.46 20.94
C THR A 42 -34.44 -13.45 21.88
N GLU A 43 -33.70 -12.92 22.86
CA GLU A 43 -34.21 -11.89 23.80
C GLU A 43 -34.77 -10.64 23.08
N PHE A 44 -34.13 -10.20 22.00
CA PHE A 44 -34.58 -9.04 21.23
C PHE A 44 -35.60 -9.43 20.16
N GLU A 45 -35.51 -10.63 19.58
CA GLU A 45 -36.51 -11.16 18.67
C GLU A 45 -37.87 -11.28 19.35
N GLU A 46 -37.92 -11.77 20.59
CA GLU A 46 -39.15 -11.87 21.40
C GLU A 46 -39.79 -10.49 21.62
N GLN A 47 -38.99 -9.45 21.86
CA GLN A 47 -39.49 -8.07 22.00
C GLN A 47 -40.08 -7.54 20.68
N ILE A 48 -39.46 -7.84 19.54
CA ILE A 48 -40.00 -7.49 18.22
C ILE A 48 -41.33 -8.22 17.98
N ILE A 49 -41.38 -9.53 18.22
CA ILE A 49 -42.60 -10.34 18.06
C ILE A 49 -43.72 -9.81 18.94
N GLN A 50 -43.42 -9.42 20.18
CA GLN A 50 -44.41 -8.83 21.08
C GLN A 50 -45.03 -7.54 20.50
N VAL A 51 -44.20 -6.68 19.89
CA VAL A 51 -44.71 -5.45 19.23
C VAL A 51 -45.56 -5.79 18.01
N LEU A 52 -45.11 -6.73 17.17
CA LEU A 52 -45.82 -7.14 15.95
C LEU A 52 -47.16 -7.83 16.26
N ALA A 53 -47.23 -8.62 17.33
CA ALA A 53 -48.46 -9.33 17.74
C ALA A 53 -49.60 -8.39 18.14
N ASP A 54 -49.27 -7.21 18.67
CA ASP A 54 -50.25 -6.18 19.03
C ASP A 54 -50.67 -5.29 17.85
N MET A 55 -49.98 -5.41 16.69
CA MET A 55 -50.31 -4.68 15.47
C MET A 55 -51.45 -5.38 14.69
N LYS A 56 -52.68 -4.89 14.84
CA LYS A 56 -53.83 -5.32 14.03
C LYS A 56 -54.20 -4.32 12.94
N TYR A 57 -54.42 -3.07 13.34
CA TYR A 57 -54.85 -1.98 12.45
C TYR A 57 -53.97 -0.72 12.58
N ASN A 58 -53.10 -0.70 13.58
CA ASN A 58 -52.20 0.41 13.88
C ASN A 58 -50.75 -0.09 13.80
N GLY A 59 -49.86 0.78 13.36
CA GLY A 59 -48.43 0.60 13.39
C GLY A 59 -47.78 1.23 14.62
N TYR A 60 -46.49 0.94 14.81
CA TYR A 60 -45.70 1.47 15.92
C TYR A 60 -44.37 2.03 15.44
N LEU A 61 -43.92 3.09 16.11
CA LEU A 61 -42.53 3.51 16.08
C LEU A 61 -41.81 2.83 17.25
N LEU A 62 -40.69 2.19 16.94
CA LEU A 62 -39.84 1.50 17.90
C LEU A 62 -38.42 2.04 17.80
N PHE A 63 -37.94 2.67 18.86
CA PHE A 63 -36.54 3.03 18.94
C PHE A 63 -35.68 1.81 19.28
N LEU A 64 -34.64 1.56 18.49
CA LEU A 64 -33.63 0.54 18.79
C LEU A 64 -32.36 1.24 19.27
N TYR A 65 -32.25 1.39 20.59
CA TYR A 65 -31.07 1.99 21.20
C TYR A 65 -29.96 0.95 21.34
N GLY A 66 -28.72 1.35 21.05
CA GLY A 66 -27.54 0.57 21.38
C GLY A 66 -26.29 1.25 20.83
N VAL A 67 -25.14 1.10 21.51
CA VAL A 67 -23.91 1.78 21.08
C VAL A 67 -23.43 1.32 19.69
N SER A 68 -22.61 2.12 19.01
CA SER A 68 -22.10 1.74 17.68
C SER A 68 -21.24 0.48 17.77
N GLY A 69 -21.45 -0.49 16.87
CA GLY A 69 -20.65 -1.73 16.82
C GLY A 69 -21.22 -2.95 17.58
N VAL A 70 -22.38 -2.84 18.23
CA VAL A 70 -23.08 -4.00 18.86
C VAL A 70 -23.80 -4.93 17.87
N GLY A 71 -23.95 -4.52 16.60
CA GLY A 71 -24.61 -5.32 15.57
C GLY A 71 -26.07 -4.96 15.23
N LYS A 72 -26.54 -3.75 15.54
CA LYS A 72 -27.93 -3.30 15.24
C LYS A 72 -28.35 -3.52 13.78
N SER A 73 -27.55 -3.05 12.82
CA SER A 73 -27.89 -3.17 11.39
C SER A 73 -27.96 -4.62 10.92
N THR A 74 -27.05 -5.47 11.44
CA THR A 74 -27.07 -6.92 11.20
C THR A 74 -28.31 -7.57 11.79
N PHE A 75 -28.68 -7.20 13.03
CA PHE A 75 -29.88 -7.71 13.70
C PHE A 75 -31.15 -7.32 12.96
N ILE A 76 -31.35 -6.03 12.65
CA ILE A 76 -32.53 -5.56 11.93
C ILE A 76 -32.66 -6.29 10.60
N SER A 77 -31.58 -6.29 9.80
CA SER A 77 -31.56 -6.95 8.49
C SER A 77 -31.80 -8.45 8.56
N SER A 78 -31.55 -9.07 9.73
CA SER A 78 -31.78 -10.49 9.94
C SER A 78 -33.24 -10.86 10.14
N LEU A 79 -34.09 -9.93 10.57
CA LEU A 79 -35.47 -10.21 10.98
C LEU A 79 -36.30 -10.83 9.84
N GLN A 80 -36.09 -10.39 8.59
CA GLN A 80 -36.79 -10.93 7.41
C GLN A 80 -36.42 -12.39 7.07
N PHE A 81 -35.31 -12.91 7.60
CA PHE A 81 -34.87 -14.28 7.32
C PHE A 81 -35.42 -15.28 8.35
N GLN A 82 -35.93 -14.79 9.47
CA GLN A 82 -36.43 -15.62 10.57
C GLN A 82 -37.90 -15.95 10.35
N ARG A 83 -38.19 -17.20 9.97
CA ARG A 83 -39.56 -17.64 9.63
C ARG A 83 -40.58 -17.48 10.76
N HIS A 84 -40.13 -17.45 12.02
CA HIS A 84 -40.99 -17.24 13.19
C HIS A 84 -41.34 -15.78 13.45
N ILE A 85 -40.72 -14.83 12.76
CA ILE A 85 -40.99 -13.40 12.88
C ILE A 85 -41.89 -12.99 11.71
N PRO A 86 -43.09 -12.43 11.95
CA PRO A 86 -44.05 -12.10 10.90
C PRO A 86 -43.71 -10.80 10.13
N ILE A 87 -42.46 -10.65 9.68
CA ILE A 87 -41.99 -9.55 8.83
C ILE A 87 -41.73 -10.09 7.43
N SER A 88 -42.54 -9.66 6.44
CA SER A 88 -42.36 -10.07 5.04
C SER A 88 -41.29 -9.24 4.33
N GLN A 89 -41.15 -7.97 4.68
CA GLN A 89 -40.23 -7.06 4.00
C GLN A 89 -39.63 -6.06 4.97
N ILE A 90 -38.33 -5.82 4.81
CA ILE A 90 -37.61 -4.72 5.44
C ILE A 90 -37.29 -3.66 4.38
N ALA A 91 -37.79 -2.44 4.57
CA ALA A 91 -37.54 -1.30 3.70
C ALA A 91 -36.63 -0.27 4.41
N PRO A 92 -35.31 -0.27 4.15
CA PRO A 92 -34.40 0.72 4.69
C PRO A 92 -34.54 2.06 3.97
N ILE A 93 -34.68 3.15 4.73
CA ILE A 93 -34.69 4.53 4.25
C ILE A 93 -33.42 5.21 4.75
N ASP A 94 -32.52 5.48 3.82
CA ASP A 94 -31.26 6.17 4.09
C ASP A 94 -31.51 7.69 4.17
N ALA A 95 -31.56 8.22 5.40
CA ALA A 95 -31.82 9.63 5.62
C ALA A 95 -30.70 10.55 5.12
N SER A 96 -29.48 10.03 4.85
CA SER A 96 -28.39 10.83 4.28
C SER A 96 -28.62 11.18 2.81
N LYS A 97 -29.44 10.41 2.10
CA LYS A 97 -29.78 10.62 0.68
C LYS A 97 -31.00 11.51 0.47
N LEU A 98 -31.69 11.92 1.54
CA LEU A 98 -32.83 12.82 1.45
C LEU A 98 -32.33 14.26 1.26
N VAL A 99 -32.37 14.73 0.01
CA VAL A 99 -31.97 16.10 -0.34
C VAL A 99 -33.15 17.04 -0.15
N ALA A 100 -32.97 18.12 0.60
CA ALA A 100 -33.93 19.22 0.65
C ALA A 100 -33.86 20.00 -0.67
N GLU A 101 -34.96 20.08 -1.42
CA GLU A 101 -35.02 20.93 -2.61
C GLU A 101 -34.82 22.40 -2.24
N ILE A 102 -34.14 23.15 -3.13
CA ILE A 102 -33.68 24.53 -2.94
C ILE A 102 -34.82 25.50 -2.56
N ASN A 103 -36.09 25.14 -2.77
CA ASN A 103 -37.27 25.96 -2.44
C ASN A 103 -38.42 25.17 -1.73
N SER A 104 -38.06 24.34 -0.73
CA SER A 104 -38.90 23.71 0.32
C SER A 104 -39.46 22.29 0.02
N PRO A 105 -39.60 21.37 1.02
CA PRO A 105 -39.42 21.62 2.45
C PRO A 105 -38.50 20.59 3.15
N LEU A 106 -38.30 20.78 4.45
CA LEU A 106 -37.26 20.17 5.31
C LEU A 106 -37.11 18.64 5.19
N LYS A 107 -35.91 18.13 5.44
CA LYS A 107 -35.50 16.71 5.40
C LYS A 107 -36.54 15.73 5.98
N LEU A 108 -37.23 16.14 7.05
CA LEU A 108 -38.27 15.36 7.71
C LEU A 108 -39.55 15.15 6.87
N GLN A 109 -39.91 16.08 6.00
CA GLN A 109 -41.05 15.91 5.09
C GLN A 109 -40.72 14.95 3.95
N GLU A 110 -39.51 15.00 3.41
CA GLU A 110 -39.04 13.99 2.45
C GLU A 110 -38.99 12.60 3.09
N LEU A 111 -38.60 12.51 4.37
CA LEU A 111 -38.68 11.26 5.12
C LEU A 111 -40.13 10.74 5.22
N ILE A 112 -41.11 11.58 5.54
CA ILE A 112 -42.53 11.17 5.56
C ILE A 112 -43.02 10.73 4.17
N LYS A 113 -42.60 11.42 3.10
CA LYS A 113 -42.93 11.03 1.72
C LYS A 113 -42.35 9.65 1.39
N ALA A 114 -41.08 9.42 1.73
CA ALA A 114 -40.41 8.13 1.53
C ALA A 114 -41.12 7.01 2.29
N ILE A 115 -41.45 7.22 3.58
CA ILE A 115 -42.22 6.27 4.39
C ILE A 115 -43.56 5.95 3.72
N LYS A 116 -44.34 6.96 3.30
CA LYS A 116 -45.62 6.76 2.60
C LYS A 116 -45.47 5.98 1.30
N SER A 117 -44.41 6.25 0.53
CA SER A 117 -44.12 5.56 -0.72
C SER A 117 -43.90 4.07 -0.49
N GLU A 118 -43.08 3.70 0.48
CA GLU A 118 -42.82 2.29 0.83
C GLU A 118 -44.06 1.57 1.35
N ILE A 119 -44.86 2.23 2.19
CA ILE A 119 -46.14 1.70 2.69
C ILE A 119 -47.09 1.40 1.52
N ASN A 120 -47.30 2.38 0.63
CA ASN A 120 -48.23 2.21 -0.49
C ASN A 120 -47.77 1.11 -1.44
N LYS A 121 -46.46 1.05 -1.72
CA LYS A 121 -45.85 0.01 -2.54
C LYS A 121 -46.10 -1.37 -1.95
N PHE A 122 -45.77 -1.58 -0.68
CA PHE A 122 -45.93 -2.86 0.01
C PHE A 122 -47.39 -3.35 -0.03
N PHE A 123 -48.35 -2.52 0.39
CA PHE A 123 -49.76 -2.90 0.42
C PHE A 123 -50.36 -3.08 -0.98
N SER A 124 -49.81 -2.43 -2.01
CA SER A 124 -50.23 -2.68 -3.40
C SER A 124 -49.74 -4.04 -3.93
N GLU A 125 -48.55 -4.48 -3.51
CA GLU A 125 -47.91 -5.72 -3.97
C GLU A 125 -48.37 -6.96 -3.17
N HIS A 126 -48.79 -6.79 -1.90
CA HIS A 126 -49.08 -7.88 -0.96
C HIS A 126 -50.55 -7.91 -0.48
N ASN A 127 -51.51 -7.60 -1.37
CA ASN A 127 -52.94 -7.63 -1.03
C ASN A 127 -53.39 -9.02 -0.54
N GLY A 128 -53.54 -9.19 0.78
CA GLY A 128 -54.05 -10.40 1.42
C GLY A 128 -53.02 -11.30 2.11
N ASP A 129 -51.75 -10.89 2.21
CA ASP A 129 -50.73 -11.58 2.99
C ASP A 129 -50.75 -11.15 4.47
N ASP A 130 -50.53 -12.09 5.40
CA ASP A 130 -50.56 -11.84 6.86
C ASP A 130 -49.26 -11.17 7.38
N GLY A 131 -48.24 -11.05 6.51
CA GLY A 131 -46.95 -10.50 6.88
C GLY A 131 -46.90 -8.97 6.98
N GLN A 132 -46.06 -8.48 7.87
CA GLN A 132 -45.96 -7.05 8.19
C GLN A 132 -44.77 -6.38 7.50
N LEU A 133 -44.91 -5.08 7.19
CA LEU A 133 -43.83 -4.24 6.70
C LEU A 133 -43.02 -3.66 7.86
N CYS A 134 -41.70 -3.82 7.81
CA CYS A 134 -40.76 -3.14 8.71
C CYS A 134 -40.00 -2.05 7.94
N ILE A 135 -40.11 -0.80 8.35
CA ILE A 135 -39.36 0.32 7.79
C ILE A 135 -38.22 0.67 8.74
N VAL A 136 -37.03 0.91 8.21
CA VAL A 136 -35.85 1.25 9.01
C VAL A 136 -35.37 2.64 8.63
N ILE A 137 -35.20 3.54 9.60
CA ILE A 137 -34.70 4.90 9.36
C ILE A 137 -33.20 4.90 9.64
N ASP A 138 -32.38 4.78 8.59
CA ASP A 138 -30.93 4.75 8.71
C ASP A 138 -30.31 6.16 8.69
N TYR A 139 -29.24 6.36 9.46
CA TYR A 139 -28.42 7.58 9.48
C TYR A 139 -29.17 8.89 9.85
N LEU A 140 -30.16 8.81 10.74
CA LEU A 140 -30.81 9.97 11.37
C LEU A 140 -30.87 9.77 12.89
N GLU A 141 -29.77 9.97 13.59
CA GLU A 141 -29.67 9.59 15.02
C GLU A 141 -30.15 10.68 15.98
N ASN A 142 -30.23 11.93 15.53
CA ASN A 142 -30.74 13.05 16.31
C ASN A 142 -31.57 14.01 15.44
N LEU A 143 -32.32 14.88 16.11
CA LEU A 143 -33.15 15.92 15.50
C LEU A 143 -32.80 17.31 16.05
N SER A 144 -31.61 17.50 16.60
CA SER A 144 -31.22 18.76 17.28
C SER A 144 -31.08 19.92 16.31
N ASP A 145 -30.71 19.63 15.07
CA ASP A 145 -30.44 20.63 14.03
C ASP A 145 -31.70 21.01 13.23
N GLU A 146 -32.83 20.35 13.51
CA GLU A 146 -34.11 20.60 12.86
C GLU A 146 -34.92 21.64 13.65
N ASP A 147 -35.61 22.53 12.95
CA ASP A 147 -36.51 23.49 13.59
C ASP A 147 -37.63 22.74 14.34
N GLN A 148 -37.91 23.19 15.56
CA GLN A 148 -38.86 22.50 16.43
C GLN A 148 -40.22 22.36 15.77
N ASN A 149 -40.76 23.37 15.09
CA ASN A 149 -42.09 23.26 14.48
C ASN A 149 -42.14 22.16 13.42
N ASN A 150 -41.04 21.92 12.71
CA ASN A 150 -40.93 20.88 11.71
C ASN A 150 -40.84 19.49 12.33
N VAL A 151 -40.10 19.33 13.42
CA VAL A 151 -40.09 18.10 14.22
C VAL A 151 -41.49 17.77 14.74
N ARG A 152 -42.23 18.79 15.19
CA ARG A 152 -43.60 18.65 15.69
C ARG A 152 -44.56 18.23 14.57
N ALA A 153 -44.48 18.89 13.41
CA ALA A 153 -45.28 18.55 12.24
C ALA A 153 -45.00 17.11 11.79
N PHE A 154 -43.73 16.71 11.77
CA PHE A 154 -43.30 15.36 11.44
C PHE A 154 -43.94 14.29 12.34
N PHE A 155 -43.83 14.40 13.67
CA PHE A 155 -44.41 13.40 14.58
C PHE A 155 -45.95 13.37 14.52
N ARG A 156 -46.60 14.50 14.27
CA ARG A 156 -48.05 14.57 14.06
C ARG A 156 -48.46 13.79 12.81
N ASP A 157 -47.75 14.01 11.71
CA ASP A 157 -48.03 13.37 10.42
C ASP A 157 -47.71 11.86 10.48
N LEU A 158 -46.63 11.49 11.16
CA LEU A 158 -46.25 10.11 11.42
C LEU A 158 -47.32 9.37 12.23
N ASN A 159 -47.84 9.98 13.30
CA ASN A 159 -48.94 9.38 14.09
C ASN A 159 -50.20 9.18 13.25
N SER A 160 -50.54 10.14 12.40
CA SER A 160 -51.69 10.02 11.49
C SER A 160 -51.54 8.83 10.54
N LEU A 161 -50.32 8.57 10.08
CA LEU A 161 -49.98 7.46 9.20
C LEU A 161 -50.02 6.11 9.93
N LEU A 162 -49.40 6.01 11.12
CA LEU A 162 -49.36 4.80 11.93
C LEU A 162 -50.74 4.37 12.45
N ARG A 163 -51.69 5.30 12.64
CA ARG A 163 -53.08 4.97 12.99
C ARG A 163 -53.89 4.33 11.86
N LYS A 164 -53.37 4.32 10.64
CA LYS A 164 -54.05 3.83 9.43
C LYS A 164 -53.34 2.65 8.77
N SER A 165 -52.11 2.37 9.18
CA SER A 165 -51.22 1.43 8.49
C SER A 165 -50.58 0.51 9.52
N SER A 166 -50.78 -0.79 9.38
CA SER A 166 -50.15 -1.81 10.24
C SER A 166 -48.69 -2.03 9.82
N VAL A 167 -47.82 -1.10 10.23
CA VAL A 167 -46.38 -1.12 9.89
C VAL A 167 -45.51 -0.86 11.12
N LEU A 168 -44.36 -1.52 11.19
CA LEU A 168 -43.36 -1.29 12.23
C LEU A 168 -42.29 -0.35 11.68
N ILE A 169 -42.05 0.76 12.35
CA ILE A 169 -40.92 1.64 12.02
C ILE A 169 -39.86 1.45 13.10
N ILE A 170 -38.72 0.89 12.72
CA ILE A 170 -37.55 0.79 13.59
C ILE A 170 -36.65 2.00 13.33
N TRP A 171 -36.32 2.71 14.42
CA TRP A 171 -35.43 3.86 14.37
C TRP A 171 -34.21 3.59 15.24
N PRO A 172 -33.06 3.19 14.64
CA PRO A 172 -31.82 2.95 15.37
C PRO A 172 -31.25 4.26 15.95
N VAL A 173 -30.83 4.21 17.22
CA VAL A 173 -30.20 5.35 17.92
C VAL A 173 -28.98 4.86 18.66
N THR A 174 -27.87 5.62 18.62
CA THR A 174 -26.60 5.20 19.25
C THR A 174 -26.31 5.90 20.59
N VAL A 175 -26.94 7.05 20.84
CA VAL A 175 -26.70 7.88 22.02
C VAL A 175 -27.96 7.96 22.88
N GLN A 176 -27.83 7.64 24.17
CA GLN A 176 -28.97 7.63 25.12
C GLN A 176 -29.66 8.99 25.23
N LYS A 177 -28.88 10.08 25.24
CA LYS A 177 -29.42 11.44 25.31
C LYS A 177 -30.34 11.77 24.12
N ASP A 178 -29.99 11.29 22.92
CA ASP A 178 -30.77 11.53 21.72
C ASP A 178 -32.05 10.70 21.73
N LEU A 179 -31.99 9.46 22.23
CA LEU A 179 -33.18 8.63 22.48
C LEU A 179 -34.15 9.35 23.42
N ASP A 180 -33.67 9.84 24.56
CA ASP A 180 -34.51 10.50 25.56
C ASP A 180 -35.14 11.78 24.97
N ASN A 181 -34.35 12.57 24.24
CA ASN A 181 -34.83 13.76 23.55
C ASN A 181 -35.92 13.43 22.51
N MET A 182 -35.67 12.47 21.62
CA MET A 182 -36.61 12.08 20.57
C MET A 182 -37.89 11.46 21.14
N GLN A 183 -37.78 10.65 22.19
CA GLN A 183 -38.96 10.11 22.89
C GLN A 183 -39.80 11.20 23.54
N ASN A 184 -39.16 12.17 24.22
CA ASN A 184 -39.88 13.26 24.85
C ASN A 184 -40.59 14.13 23.81
N LEU A 185 -39.91 14.43 22.69
CA LEU A 185 -40.50 15.14 21.56
C LEU A 185 -41.73 14.41 21.02
N ALA A 186 -41.63 13.10 20.76
CA ALA A 186 -42.74 12.31 20.24
C ALA A 186 -43.91 12.15 21.24
N LYS A 187 -43.62 11.90 22.54
CA LYS A 187 -44.64 11.72 23.60
C LYS A 187 -45.47 12.98 23.83
N ASN A 188 -44.89 14.16 23.64
CA ASN A 188 -45.62 15.42 23.72
C ASN A 188 -46.74 15.56 22.67
N TYR A 189 -46.68 14.80 21.56
CA TYR A 189 -47.73 14.80 20.52
C TYR A 189 -48.66 13.61 20.63
N SER A 190 -48.12 12.41 20.86
CA SER A 190 -48.97 11.23 21.05
C SER A 190 -48.23 10.06 21.69
N SER A 191 -48.70 9.63 22.85
CA SER A 191 -48.24 8.39 23.48
C SER A 191 -48.61 7.14 22.68
N THR A 192 -49.56 7.22 21.73
CA THR A 192 -50.04 6.09 20.93
C THR A 192 -49.10 5.69 19.79
N ILE A 193 -48.09 6.52 19.48
CA ILE A 193 -47.07 6.21 18.47
C ILE A 193 -46.19 5.03 18.92
N PHE A 194 -46.02 4.87 20.23
CA PHE A 194 -45.19 3.84 20.84
C PHE A 194 -46.03 2.66 21.32
N HIS A 195 -45.41 1.47 21.31
CA HIS A 195 -45.98 0.32 21.98
C HIS A 195 -46.02 0.55 23.51
N ARG A 196 -47.14 0.19 24.16
CA ARG A 196 -47.42 0.54 25.57
C ARG A 196 -46.36 0.00 26.54
N ARG A 197 -45.83 -1.20 26.30
CA ARG A 197 -44.86 -1.87 27.19
C ARG A 197 -43.42 -1.72 26.74
N LEU A 198 -43.19 -1.51 25.45
CA LEU A 198 -41.86 -1.48 24.83
C LEU A 198 -41.73 -0.23 23.93
N PRO A 199 -41.59 0.97 24.50
CA PRO A 199 -41.41 2.19 23.72
C PRO A 199 -40.04 2.25 23.03
N TYR A 200 -39.06 1.50 23.52
CA TYR A 200 -37.75 1.30 22.92
C TYR A 200 -37.18 -0.07 23.34
N ILE A 201 -36.21 -0.56 22.58
CA ILE A 201 -35.40 -1.73 22.90
C ILE A 201 -33.98 -1.25 23.20
N ASN A 202 -33.40 -1.71 24.32
CA ASN A 202 -31.99 -1.51 24.65
C ASN A 202 -31.16 -2.69 24.13
N PHE A 203 -30.73 -2.59 22.88
CA PHE A 203 -30.03 -3.64 22.16
C PHE A 203 -28.55 -3.69 22.56
N THR A 204 -28.17 -4.79 23.20
CA THR A 204 -26.80 -5.05 23.67
C THR A 204 -25.98 -5.91 22.72
N GLY A 205 -26.59 -6.39 21.63
CA GLY A 205 -25.93 -7.27 20.67
C GLY A 205 -26.06 -8.76 20.98
N PRO A 206 -25.40 -9.63 20.21
CA PRO A 206 -25.35 -11.05 20.50
C PRO A 206 -24.62 -11.32 21.82
N PRO A 207 -24.91 -12.45 22.49
CA PRO A 207 -24.24 -12.79 23.74
C PRO A 207 -22.75 -13.08 23.49
N LEU A 208 -21.90 -12.78 24.48
CA LEU A 208 -20.44 -12.83 24.35
C LEU A 208 -19.92 -14.25 24.02
N ASN A 209 -20.60 -15.29 24.48
CA ASN A 209 -20.28 -16.68 24.16
C ASN A 209 -20.40 -17.00 22.65
N GLU A 210 -21.18 -16.23 21.90
CA GLU A 210 -21.35 -16.40 20.45
C GLU A 210 -20.30 -15.65 19.63
N TYR A 211 -19.47 -14.79 20.23
CA TYR A 211 -18.52 -13.95 19.47
C TYR A 211 -17.52 -14.79 18.68
N ALA A 212 -16.98 -15.84 19.30
CA ALA A 212 -16.07 -16.77 18.65
C ALA A 212 -16.76 -17.50 17.47
N ASN A 213 -18.01 -17.92 17.64
CA ASN A 213 -18.79 -18.59 16.60
C ASN A 213 -19.09 -17.65 15.42
N ILE A 214 -19.54 -16.42 15.71
CA ILE A 214 -19.77 -15.36 14.72
C ILE A 214 -18.49 -15.11 13.92
N ALA A 215 -17.36 -14.91 14.60
CA ALA A 215 -16.09 -14.64 13.93
C ALA A 215 -15.67 -15.80 13.01
N LYS A 216 -15.74 -17.05 13.48
CA LYS A 216 -15.39 -18.23 12.67
C LYS A 216 -16.29 -18.40 11.45
N LYS A 217 -17.60 -18.24 11.62
CA LYS A 217 -18.58 -18.26 10.50
C LYS A 217 -18.31 -17.13 9.51
N THR A 218 -17.98 -15.94 10.00
CA THR A 218 -17.62 -14.78 9.18
C THR A 218 -16.40 -15.07 8.32
N ILE A 219 -15.34 -15.62 8.92
CA ILE A 219 -14.11 -16.00 8.20
C ILE A 219 -14.44 -17.01 7.11
N MET A 220 -15.13 -18.09 7.47
CA MET A 220 -15.46 -19.17 6.54
C MET A 220 -16.34 -18.69 5.37
N LEU A 221 -17.35 -17.86 5.64
CA LEU A 221 -18.27 -17.38 4.62
C LEU A 221 -17.60 -16.40 3.63
N LEU A 222 -16.77 -15.48 4.13
CA LEU A 222 -16.25 -14.36 3.35
C LEU A 222 -14.86 -14.58 2.73
N ASN A 223 -14.24 -15.72 3.04
CA ASN A 223 -12.94 -16.13 2.52
C ASN A 223 -13.02 -17.48 1.79
N ASP A 224 -14.02 -17.64 0.94
CA ASP A 224 -14.16 -18.79 0.03
C ASP A 224 -14.17 -20.16 0.73
N GLY A 225 -14.75 -20.23 1.93
CA GLY A 225 -14.86 -21.47 2.70
C GLY A 225 -13.64 -21.79 3.56
N LYS A 226 -12.58 -20.96 3.53
CA LYS A 226 -11.36 -21.18 4.31
C LYS A 226 -11.63 -21.06 5.81
N SER A 227 -11.16 -22.03 6.56
CA SER A 227 -11.27 -22.05 8.02
C SER A 227 -10.29 -21.07 8.67
N CYS A 228 -10.51 -20.71 9.94
CA CYS A 228 -9.59 -19.86 10.69
C CYS A 228 -8.16 -20.46 10.80
N TYR A 229 -8.03 -21.78 10.79
CA TYR A 229 -6.72 -22.48 10.85
C TYR A 229 -5.85 -22.22 9.61
N GLU A 230 -6.45 -22.01 8.45
CA GLU A 230 -5.72 -21.67 7.21
C GLU A 230 -5.10 -20.27 7.28
N PHE A 231 -5.65 -19.41 8.14
CA PHE A 231 -5.11 -18.10 8.46
C PHE A 231 -4.16 -18.15 9.66
N GLN A 232 -3.70 -19.33 10.07
CA GLN A 232 -2.87 -19.49 11.25
C GLN A 232 -3.56 -19.00 12.54
N LEU A 233 -4.88 -18.94 12.61
CA LEU A 233 -5.63 -18.71 13.86
C LEU A 233 -6.12 -20.05 14.42
N ASN A 234 -6.33 -20.17 15.72
CA ASN A 234 -6.81 -21.39 16.36
C ASN A 234 -7.88 -21.10 17.42
N ASP A 235 -8.57 -22.13 17.92
CA ASP A 235 -9.64 -21.93 18.90
C ASP A 235 -9.19 -21.23 20.18
N SER A 236 -7.95 -21.50 20.63
CA SER A 236 -7.41 -20.87 21.83
C SER A 236 -7.26 -19.36 21.68
N ASP A 237 -7.05 -18.87 20.46
CA ASP A 237 -6.98 -17.44 20.16
C ASP A 237 -8.35 -16.76 20.38
N PHE A 238 -9.42 -17.39 19.88
CA PHE A 238 -10.79 -16.88 20.05
C PHE A 238 -11.23 -16.95 21.51
N GLU A 239 -10.94 -18.04 22.22
CA GLU A 239 -11.30 -18.19 23.63
C GLU A 239 -10.50 -17.24 24.53
N LYS A 240 -9.21 -17.01 24.26
CA LYS A 240 -8.43 -15.99 25.00
C LYS A 240 -9.06 -14.61 24.87
N LEU A 241 -9.34 -14.20 23.64
CA LEU A 241 -9.97 -12.90 23.39
C LEU A 241 -11.34 -12.81 24.04
N LYS A 242 -12.12 -13.90 24.05
CA LYS A 242 -13.42 -13.91 24.73
C LYS A 242 -13.26 -13.69 26.23
N ASN A 243 -12.34 -14.39 26.87
CA ASN A 243 -12.04 -14.22 28.30
C ASN A 243 -11.54 -12.81 28.61
N ASP A 244 -10.74 -12.20 27.74
CA ASP A 244 -10.29 -10.81 27.88
C ASP A 244 -11.49 -9.83 27.84
N TYR A 245 -12.50 -10.13 27.02
CA TYR A 245 -13.73 -9.34 26.94
C TYR A 245 -14.69 -9.58 28.10
N GLU A 246 -14.70 -10.77 28.71
CA GLU A 246 -15.46 -11.03 29.95
C GLU A 246 -14.98 -10.14 31.10
N ASN A 247 -13.71 -9.76 31.10
CA ASN A 247 -13.13 -8.84 32.09
C ASN A 247 -13.37 -7.35 31.77
N LYS A 248 -13.86 -7.01 30.56
CA LYS A 248 -14.18 -5.63 30.18
C LYS A 248 -15.54 -5.20 30.74
N PRO A 249 -15.77 -3.89 30.99
CA PRO A 249 -17.10 -3.35 31.25
C PRO A 249 -18.08 -3.71 30.14
N THR A 250 -19.34 -3.96 30.46
CA THR A 250 -20.38 -4.42 29.51
C THR A 250 -20.48 -3.52 28.28
N GLU A 251 -20.38 -2.20 28.46
CA GLU A 251 -20.42 -1.20 27.38
C GLU A 251 -19.27 -1.32 26.36
N LYS A 252 -18.16 -1.95 26.74
CA LYS A 252 -16.99 -2.18 25.90
C LYS A 252 -16.96 -3.59 25.29
N ARG A 253 -17.97 -4.41 25.55
CA ARG A 253 -18.11 -5.75 24.97
C ARG A 253 -18.79 -5.64 23.62
N LEU A 254 -18.05 -5.20 22.61
CA LEU A 254 -18.57 -4.95 21.27
C LEU A 254 -18.07 -6.02 20.28
N ILE A 255 -18.99 -6.63 19.53
CA ILE A 255 -18.64 -7.62 18.50
C ILE A 255 -17.72 -7.03 17.43
N ARG A 256 -17.91 -5.76 17.05
CA ARG A 256 -17.03 -5.07 16.09
C ARG A 256 -15.58 -5.04 16.57
N ASP A 257 -15.35 -4.71 17.83
CA ASP A 257 -13.99 -4.59 18.37
C ASP A 257 -13.37 -5.97 18.56
N TYR A 258 -14.16 -6.98 18.94
CA TYR A 258 -13.70 -8.36 18.98
C TYR A 258 -13.20 -8.84 17.62
N LEU A 259 -13.92 -8.53 16.53
CA LEU A 259 -13.48 -8.86 15.16
C LEU A 259 -12.18 -8.11 14.79
N LYS A 260 -12.03 -6.83 15.18
CA LYS A 260 -10.77 -6.09 14.95
C LYS A 260 -9.60 -6.75 15.68
N ASP A 261 -9.78 -7.16 16.93
CA ASP A 261 -8.73 -7.80 17.72
C ASP A 261 -8.31 -9.14 17.11
N ILE A 262 -9.26 -9.92 16.56
CA ILE A 262 -8.96 -11.14 15.79
C ILE A 262 -8.11 -10.82 14.55
N LYS A 263 -8.45 -9.76 13.81
CA LYS A 263 -7.67 -9.34 12.63
C LYS A 263 -6.26 -8.90 13.03
N ASN A 264 -6.12 -8.12 14.10
CA ASN A 264 -4.82 -7.67 14.59
C ASN A 264 -3.93 -8.86 14.97
N LEU A 265 -4.49 -9.86 15.66
CA LEU A 265 -3.77 -11.08 16.02
C LEU A 265 -3.27 -11.84 14.77
N TRP A 266 -4.11 -11.90 13.73
CA TRP A 266 -3.71 -12.47 12.44
C TRP A 266 -2.56 -11.68 11.80
N GLU A 267 -2.67 -10.34 11.74
CA GLU A 267 -1.65 -9.46 11.16
C GLU A 267 -0.29 -9.60 11.86
N GLU A 268 -0.29 -9.69 13.20
CA GLU A 268 0.91 -9.91 14.00
C GLU A 268 1.55 -11.28 13.73
N ARG A 269 0.75 -12.35 13.75
CA ARG A 269 1.25 -13.73 13.60
C ARG A 269 1.79 -13.99 12.19
N THR A 270 1.13 -13.46 11.18
CA THR A 270 1.56 -13.60 9.78
C THR A 270 2.61 -12.57 9.36
N ARG A 271 2.88 -11.55 10.19
CA ARG A 271 3.70 -10.38 9.85
C ARG A 271 3.24 -9.72 8.54
N TYR A 272 1.95 -9.85 8.21
CA TYR A 272 1.36 -9.50 6.92
C TYR A 272 1.70 -8.07 6.50
N VAL A 273 1.55 -7.11 7.41
CA VAL A 273 1.87 -5.69 7.15
C VAL A 273 3.34 -5.51 6.77
N SER A 274 4.26 -6.19 7.47
CA SER A 274 5.70 -6.08 7.18
C SER A 274 6.09 -6.74 5.86
N GLU A 275 5.43 -7.85 5.49
CA GLU A 275 5.64 -8.51 4.20
C GLU A 275 5.08 -7.68 3.05
N LEU A 276 3.92 -7.05 3.25
CA LEU A 276 3.32 -6.11 2.32
C LEU A 276 4.21 -4.89 2.12
N ILE A 277 4.81 -4.33 3.18
CA ILE A 277 5.78 -3.23 3.05
C ILE A 277 7.01 -3.68 2.25
N LYS A 278 7.51 -4.91 2.45
CA LYS A 278 8.66 -5.44 1.69
C LYS A 278 8.37 -5.68 0.21
N SER A 279 7.11 -5.92 -0.16
CA SER A 279 6.71 -6.09 -1.55
C SER A 279 6.52 -4.77 -2.30
N ILE A 280 6.43 -3.63 -1.59
CA ILE A 280 6.41 -2.31 -2.20
C ILE A 280 7.80 -2.03 -2.84
N PRO A 281 7.87 -1.75 -4.16
CA PRO A 281 9.13 -1.44 -4.83
C PRO A 281 9.82 -0.22 -4.21
N LYS A 282 11.07 -0.38 -3.78
CA LYS A 282 11.91 0.76 -3.39
C LYS A 282 12.27 1.59 -4.63
N PRO A 283 12.36 2.93 -4.53
CA PRO A 283 12.96 3.78 -5.56
C PRO A 283 14.31 3.22 -6.02
N THR A 284 14.50 3.14 -7.34
CA THR A 284 15.74 2.64 -7.94
C THR A 284 16.53 3.79 -8.54
N GLU A 285 17.81 3.88 -8.20
CA GLU A 285 18.74 4.79 -8.88
C GLU A 285 19.72 3.99 -9.74
N VAL A 286 19.98 4.45 -10.96
CA VAL A 286 20.98 3.85 -11.85
C VAL A 286 22.12 4.83 -12.03
N TRP A 287 23.31 4.44 -11.57
CA TRP A 287 24.49 5.29 -11.57
C TRP A 287 25.50 4.75 -12.58
N PHE A 288 25.69 5.47 -13.68
CA PHE A 288 26.69 5.15 -14.67
C PHE A 288 28.05 5.69 -14.26
N ILE A 289 29.03 4.80 -14.14
CA ILE A 289 30.37 5.12 -13.66
C ILE A 289 31.38 4.97 -14.79
N PHE A 290 32.12 6.05 -15.08
CA PHE A 290 33.19 6.06 -16.08
C PHE A 290 34.55 6.27 -15.40
N SER A 291 35.57 5.51 -15.81
CA SER A 291 36.89 5.52 -15.15
C SER A 291 38.08 5.82 -16.07
N TYR A 292 37.82 6.12 -17.34
CA TYR A 292 38.90 6.41 -18.29
C TYR A 292 39.65 7.70 -17.96
N PRO A 293 40.90 7.84 -18.43
CA PRO A 293 41.69 9.04 -18.20
C PRO A 293 40.95 10.30 -18.65
N LYS A 294 40.83 11.29 -17.76
CA LYS A 294 40.09 12.54 -17.99
C LYS A 294 38.58 12.37 -18.23
N ALA A 295 37.96 11.32 -17.68
CA ALA A 295 36.50 11.15 -17.74
C ALA A 295 35.72 12.35 -17.22
N GLU A 296 36.24 13.07 -16.21
CA GLU A 296 35.63 14.29 -15.66
C GLU A 296 35.23 15.30 -16.76
N ASP A 297 36.11 15.54 -17.75
CA ASP A 297 35.94 16.55 -18.82
C ASP A 297 34.72 16.30 -19.72
N VAL A 298 34.36 15.03 -19.86
CA VAL A 298 33.28 14.57 -20.73
C VAL A 298 32.02 14.33 -19.91
N ILE A 299 32.14 13.67 -18.76
CA ILE A 299 31.02 13.28 -17.91
C ILE A 299 30.32 14.49 -17.29
N ALA A 300 31.06 15.55 -16.94
CA ALA A 300 30.46 16.78 -16.41
C ALA A 300 29.42 17.40 -17.36
N ARG A 301 29.48 17.11 -18.68
CA ARG A 301 28.51 17.62 -19.67
C ARG A 301 27.18 16.87 -19.64
N PHE A 302 27.18 15.62 -19.18
CA PHE A 302 26.01 14.75 -19.14
C PHE A 302 25.31 14.75 -17.78
N ALA A 303 25.81 15.51 -16.81
CA ALA A 303 25.36 15.45 -15.43
C ALA A 303 25.21 16.84 -14.82
N LYS A 304 24.14 17.06 -14.06
CA LYS A 304 23.91 18.29 -13.30
C LYS A 304 25.04 18.51 -12.29
N GLN A 305 25.51 19.76 -12.20
CA GLN A 305 26.56 20.21 -11.29
C GLN A 305 25.98 21.21 -10.27
N THR A 306 25.04 20.74 -9.45
CA THR A 306 24.32 21.57 -8.47
C THR A 306 24.81 21.23 -7.05
N PRO A 307 25.93 21.81 -6.57
CA PRO A 307 26.51 21.44 -5.28
C PRO A 307 25.64 21.78 -4.07
N GLU A 308 24.67 22.69 -4.24
CA GLU A 308 23.72 23.11 -3.21
C GLU A 308 22.63 22.07 -2.92
N ILE A 309 22.37 21.15 -3.87
CA ILE A 309 21.35 20.09 -3.76
C ILE A 309 22.02 18.75 -4.07
N ILE A 310 22.46 18.04 -3.03
CA ILE A 310 23.25 16.80 -3.13
C ILE A 310 22.48 15.72 -3.91
N GLU A 311 21.16 15.67 -3.74
CA GLU A 311 20.27 14.73 -4.43
C GLU A 311 20.22 14.99 -5.94
N GLU A 312 20.41 16.23 -6.38
CA GLU A 312 20.46 16.59 -7.80
C GLU A 312 21.85 16.50 -8.41
N MET A 313 22.90 16.57 -7.59
CA MET A 313 24.27 16.40 -8.04
C MET A 313 24.43 15.08 -8.80
N TRP A 314 25.10 15.14 -9.95
CA TRP A 314 25.29 14.03 -10.88
C TRP A 314 24.04 13.49 -11.58
N ASN A 315 22.84 14.04 -11.36
CA ASN A 315 21.66 13.62 -12.12
C ASN A 315 21.90 13.82 -13.61
N ALA A 316 21.50 12.84 -14.41
CA ALA A 316 21.65 12.91 -15.85
C ALA A 316 20.95 14.15 -16.42
N ASP A 317 21.65 14.89 -17.27
CA ASP A 317 21.09 16.06 -17.95
C ASP A 317 20.28 15.64 -19.18
N TYR A 318 18.99 15.97 -19.15
CA TYR A 318 18.05 15.64 -20.22
C TYR A 318 18.50 16.20 -21.57
N LYS A 319 18.90 17.48 -21.63
CA LYS A 319 19.23 18.14 -22.90
C LYS A 319 20.47 17.50 -23.53
N SER A 320 21.48 17.22 -22.71
CA SER A 320 22.71 16.58 -23.14
C SER A 320 22.50 15.17 -23.68
N LEU A 321 21.65 14.35 -23.07
CA LEU A 321 21.34 13.01 -23.60
C LEU A 321 20.41 13.07 -24.82
N PHE A 322 19.40 13.94 -24.80
CA PHE A 322 18.41 14.08 -25.86
C PHE A 322 19.04 14.49 -27.20
N ALA A 323 20.11 15.30 -27.16
CA ALA A 323 20.87 15.70 -28.34
C ALA A 323 21.45 14.51 -29.16
N TYR A 324 21.58 13.32 -28.55
CA TYR A 324 22.13 12.12 -29.20
C TYR A 324 21.06 11.08 -29.61
N ILE A 325 19.78 11.46 -29.57
CA ILE A 325 18.65 10.58 -29.91
C ILE A 325 18.15 10.82 -31.34
N GLY A 326 18.08 12.08 -31.78
CA GLY A 326 17.51 12.45 -33.09
C GLY A 326 18.30 11.93 -34.30
N ASN A 327 17.60 11.67 -35.41
CA ASN A 327 18.13 11.24 -36.70
C ASN A 327 18.82 9.86 -36.71
N ASN A 328 18.54 9.01 -35.70
CA ASN A 328 19.11 7.68 -35.54
C ASN A 328 18.03 6.64 -35.21
N GLN A 329 18.38 5.35 -35.26
CA GLN A 329 17.48 4.23 -34.88
C GLN A 329 16.90 4.33 -33.45
N ARG A 330 17.48 5.19 -32.59
CA ARG A 330 17.02 5.41 -31.20
C ARG A 330 15.78 6.28 -31.10
N GLU A 331 15.45 7.05 -32.13
CA GLU A 331 14.28 7.95 -32.13
C GLU A 331 12.97 7.18 -31.96
N ALA A 332 12.88 5.97 -32.52
CA ALA A 332 11.74 5.07 -32.32
C ALA A 332 11.59 4.60 -30.87
N THR A 333 12.69 4.51 -30.12
CA THR A 333 12.74 3.94 -28.77
C THR A 333 12.69 5.01 -27.68
N TRP A 334 13.22 6.20 -27.93
CA TRP A 334 13.36 7.26 -26.92
C TRP A 334 12.58 8.51 -27.28
N LYS A 335 11.27 8.49 -26.99
CA LYS A 335 10.45 9.70 -27.03
C LYS A 335 10.81 10.63 -25.85
N PRO A 336 10.59 11.95 -25.96
CA PRO A 336 10.86 12.93 -24.90
C PRO A 336 10.36 12.50 -23.52
N GLN A 337 9.12 12.01 -23.45
CA GLN A 337 8.49 11.59 -22.22
C GLN A 337 9.16 10.37 -21.60
N ARG A 338 9.51 9.37 -22.42
CA ARG A 338 10.22 8.16 -21.95
C ARG A 338 11.56 8.50 -21.34
N LEU A 339 12.27 9.44 -21.96
CA LEU A 339 13.55 9.92 -21.44
C LEU A 339 13.34 10.62 -20.09
N THR A 340 12.36 11.53 -19.96
CA THR A 340 12.03 12.15 -18.68
C THR A 340 11.73 11.10 -17.59
N LEU A 341 10.95 10.06 -17.93
CA LEU A 341 10.64 8.97 -17.02
C LEU A 341 11.90 8.23 -16.55
N ALA A 342 12.83 7.99 -17.47
CA ALA A 342 14.08 7.28 -17.19
C ALA A 342 15.09 8.09 -16.38
N LEU A 343 15.05 9.43 -16.46
CA LEU A 343 16.05 10.29 -15.82
C LEU A 343 15.64 10.77 -14.43
N SER A 344 14.35 11.09 -14.23
CA SER A 344 13.92 11.79 -13.01
C SER A 344 12.47 11.46 -12.62
N THR A 345 12.23 10.24 -12.14
CA THR A 345 10.96 9.83 -11.51
C THR A 345 11.17 9.17 -10.15
N TYR A 346 10.07 8.99 -9.42
CA TYR A 346 10.07 8.23 -8.17
C TYR A 346 10.53 6.77 -8.36
N LEU A 347 10.19 6.14 -9.49
CA LEU A 347 10.55 4.74 -9.75
C LEU A 347 12.00 4.60 -10.23
N LEU A 348 12.49 5.54 -11.05
CA LEU A 348 13.84 5.52 -11.60
C LEU A 348 14.48 6.91 -11.60
N THR A 349 15.67 7.01 -11.02
CA THR A 349 16.52 8.20 -11.15
C THR A 349 17.87 7.81 -11.74
N THR A 350 18.36 8.57 -12.72
CA THR A 350 19.64 8.29 -13.36
C THR A 350 20.70 9.29 -12.93
N LYS A 351 21.87 8.79 -12.51
CA LYS A 351 23.08 9.58 -12.30
C LYS A 351 24.18 9.16 -13.24
N ILE A 352 24.98 10.12 -13.70
CA ILE A 352 26.15 9.87 -14.55
C ILE A 352 27.33 10.55 -13.87
N MET A 353 28.33 9.76 -13.47
CA MET A 353 29.48 10.27 -12.72
C MET A 353 30.76 9.54 -13.14
N TYR A 354 31.88 10.00 -12.61
CA TYR A 354 33.18 9.41 -12.86
C TYR A 354 33.81 8.88 -11.58
N LEU A 355 34.58 7.82 -11.72
CA LEU A 355 35.51 7.34 -10.70
C LEU A 355 36.92 7.63 -11.22
N PRO A 356 37.72 8.49 -10.54
CA PRO A 356 39.07 8.82 -11.00
C PRO A 356 39.90 7.58 -11.35
N THR A 357 40.62 7.63 -12.47
CA THR A 357 41.34 6.46 -13.01
C THR A 357 42.31 5.84 -12.01
N ASN A 358 43.00 6.66 -11.23
CA ASN A 358 43.89 6.20 -10.15
C ASN A 358 43.14 5.50 -9.02
N ALA A 359 41.93 5.97 -8.66
CA ALA A 359 41.09 5.32 -7.65
C ALA A 359 40.62 3.95 -8.17
N PHE A 360 40.18 3.89 -9.42
CA PHE A 360 39.80 2.63 -10.07
C PHE A 360 40.94 1.61 -10.10
N VAL A 361 42.12 2.00 -10.60
CA VAL A 361 43.30 1.10 -10.65
C VAL A 361 43.71 0.69 -9.23
N SER A 362 43.64 1.59 -8.25
CA SER A 362 43.96 1.25 -6.87
C SER A 362 42.97 0.27 -6.24
N CYS A 363 41.67 0.35 -6.57
CA CYS A 363 40.68 -0.63 -6.11
C CYS A 363 40.99 -2.03 -6.66
N ILE A 364 41.29 -2.12 -7.96
CA ILE A 364 41.68 -3.39 -8.58
C ILE A 364 42.96 -3.93 -7.93
N ALA A 365 44.01 -3.10 -7.82
CA ALA A 365 45.29 -3.52 -7.26
C ALA A 365 45.21 -3.91 -5.78
N GLY A 366 44.39 -3.23 -4.97
CA GLY A 366 44.25 -3.53 -3.54
C GLY A 366 43.48 -4.82 -3.25
N TYR A 367 42.61 -5.25 -4.17
CA TYR A 367 41.68 -6.37 -3.96
C TYR A 367 41.82 -7.49 -5.00
N PHE A 368 42.87 -7.48 -5.83
CA PHE A 368 43.00 -8.41 -6.95
C PHE A 368 42.97 -9.89 -6.52
N GLN A 369 43.56 -10.22 -5.37
CA GLN A 369 43.56 -11.60 -4.82
C GLN A 369 42.16 -12.02 -4.39
N GLU A 370 41.47 -11.19 -3.59
CA GLU A 370 40.13 -11.48 -3.06
C GLU A 370 39.07 -11.51 -4.17
N ALA A 371 39.28 -10.71 -5.22
CA ALA A 371 38.47 -10.71 -6.41
C ALA A 371 38.80 -11.84 -7.40
N ASN A 372 39.80 -12.68 -7.08
CA ASN A 372 40.32 -13.75 -7.92
C ASN A 372 40.74 -13.28 -9.32
N ILE A 373 41.34 -12.10 -9.48
CA ILE A 373 41.79 -11.65 -10.81
C ILE A 373 43.00 -12.51 -11.24
N PRO A 374 43.00 -13.13 -12.43
CA PRO A 374 44.02 -14.08 -12.86
C PRO A 374 45.28 -13.36 -13.37
N ILE A 375 45.85 -12.49 -12.54
CA ILE A 375 47.10 -11.77 -12.78
C ILE A 375 47.91 -11.83 -11.49
N GLU A 376 49.16 -12.27 -11.60
CA GLU A 376 50.05 -12.33 -10.45
C GLU A 376 50.60 -10.95 -10.08
N ARG A 377 50.85 -10.74 -8.78
CA ARG A 377 51.36 -9.44 -8.28
C ARG A 377 52.63 -8.94 -9.01
N PRO A 378 53.63 -9.78 -9.33
CA PRO A 378 54.81 -9.35 -10.06
C PRO A 378 54.48 -8.78 -11.44
N GLU A 379 53.51 -9.37 -12.15
CA GLU A 379 53.08 -8.90 -13.49
C GLU A 379 52.41 -7.52 -13.42
N LEU A 380 51.68 -7.25 -12.34
CA LEU A 380 51.06 -5.94 -12.11
C LEU A 380 52.09 -4.84 -11.85
N ILE A 381 53.22 -5.17 -11.22
CA ILE A 381 54.24 -4.20 -10.79
C ILE A 381 55.33 -3.99 -11.85
N ASP A 382 55.60 -5.00 -12.69
CA ASP A 382 56.71 -5.01 -13.65
C ASP A 382 56.79 -3.69 -14.43
N LYS A 383 57.90 -2.97 -14.25
CA LYS A 383 58.17 -1.67 -14.89
C LYS A 383 58.35 -1.80 -16.40
N CYS A 384 58.73 -2.98 -16.89
CA CYS A 384 58.81 -3.28 -18.32
C CYS A 384 57.49 -3.88 -18.85
N GLY A 385 56.60 -4.31 -17.95
CA GLY A 385 55.34 -4.96 -18.25
C GLY A 385 54.23 -4.00 -18.69
N ASN A 386 53.05 -4.59 -18.92
CA ASN A 386 51.91 -3.88 -19.51
C ASN A 386 51.15 -3.02 -18.49
N TYR A 387 51.11 -3.40 -17.20
CA TYR A 387 50.29 -2.71 -16.18
C TYR A 387 51.04 -1.61 -15.41
N ARG A 388 52.31 -1.83 -15.01
CA ARG A 388 53.17 -0.84 -14.32
C ARG A 388 52.53 -0.14 -13.11
N ILE A 389 51.79 -0.89 -12.29
CA ILE A 389 51.07 -0.36 -11.13
C ILE A 389 52.06 -0.02 -10.02
N HIS A 390 51.93 1.18 -9.45
CA HIS A 390 52.77 1.61 -8.35
C HIS A 390 52.51 0.74 -7.09
N PRO A 391 53.54 0.18 -6.42
CA PRO A 391 53.38 -0.75 -5.29
C PRO A 391 52.55 -0.22 -4.12
N SER A 392 52.51 1.10 -3.95
CA SER A 392 51.71 1.71 -2.89
C SER A 392 50.20 1.61 -3.09
N TRP A 393 49.71 1.36 -4.31
CA TRP A 393 48.29 1.24 -4.63
C TRP A 393 47.67 -0.10 -4.22
N PHE A 394 48.49 -1.07 -3.80
CA PHE A 394 48.05 -2.36 -3.26
C PHE A 394 47.60 -2.28 -1.79
N GLY A 395 47.91 -1.19 -1.08
CA GLY A 395 47.56 -1.06 0.34
C GLY A 395 46.10 -0.68 0.54
N LYS A 396 45.28 -1.57 1.11
CA LYS A 396 43.84 -1.35 1.36
C LYS A 396 43.51 -0.01 2.03
N LYS A 397 44.25 0.37 3.08
CA LYS A 397 44.06 1.67 3.76
C LYS A 397 44.26 2.88 2.83
N ARG A 398 45.16 2.76 1.84
CA ARG A 398 45.34 3.80 0.82
C ARG A 398 44.20 3.80 -0.19
N VAL A 399 43.69 2.63 -0.56
CA VAL A 399 42.48 2.49 -1.40
C VAL A 399 41.30 3.18 -0.72
N GLU A 400 41.03 2.87 0.55
CA GLU A 400 39.98 3.50 1.36
C GLU A 400 40.12 5.02 1.37
N ASN A 401 41.32 5.54 1.70
CA ASN A 401 41.57 6.98 1.72
C ASN A 401 41.38 7.63 0.34
N THR A 402 41.74 6.93 -0.74
CA THR A 402 41.57 7.44 -2.10
C THR A 402 40.08 7.48 -2.46
N LEU A 403 39.35 6.39 -2.20
CA LEU A 403 37.91 6.26 -2.42
C LEU A 403 37.11 7.34 -1.68
N LYS A 404 37.45 7.62 -0.42
CA LYS A 404 36.80 8.65 0.41
C LYS A 404 36.77 10.04 -0.21
N THR A 405 37.66 10.29 -1.16
CA THR A 405 37.70 11.58 -1.88
C THR A 405 36.93 11.54 -3.19
N THR A 406 36.43 10.41 -3.68
CA THR A 406 35.84 10.30 -5.03
C THR A 406 34.38 10.78 -5.06
N PRO A 407 33.87 11.24 -6.22
CA PRO A 407 32.45 11.60 -6.36
C PRO A 407 31.50 10.46 -5.97
N LEU A 408 31.85 9.21 -6.32
CA LEU A 408 31.08 8.02 -5.96
C LEU A 408 30.91 7.88 -4.44
N PHE A 409 32.00 7.95 -3.68
CA PHE A 409 31.94 7.86 -2.23
C PHE A 409 31.19 9.03 -1.62
N LEU A 410 31.50 10.26 -2.03
CA LEU A 410 30.87 11.46 -1.50
C LEU A 410 29.35 11.44 -1.75
N GLN A 411 28.92 10.99 -2.94
CA GLN A 411 27.50 10.84 -3.25
C GLN A 411 26.82 9.77 -2.40
N LEU A 412 27.46 8.62 -2.19
CA LEU A 412 26.93 7.56 -1.32
C LEU A 412 26.83 8.02 0.15
N SER A 413 27.78 8.82 0.61
CA SER A 413 27.79 9.39 1.96
C SER A 413 26.93 10.65 2.13
N ASN A 414 26.23 11.11 1.09
CA ASN A 414 25.51 12.39 1.07
C ASN A 414 26.39 13.58 1.50
N ILE A 415 27.66 13.61 1.07
CA ILE A 415 28.60 14.69 1.30
C ILE A 415 28.67 15.56 0.03
N PRO A 416 28.58 16.90 0.12
CA PRO A 416 28.68 17.78 -1.03
C PRO A 416 29.97 17.55 -1.82
N THR A 417 29.84 17.38 -3.14
CA THR A 417 30.99 17.33 -4.05
C THR A 417 31.23 18.72 -4.61
N ARG A 418 32.45 19.26 -4.47
CA ARG A 418 32.81 20.53 -5.11
C ARG A 418 33.06 20.31 -6.61
N PRO A 419 32.36 21.01 -7.52
CA PRO A 419 32.65 20.95 -8.95
C PRO A 419 33.99 21.62 -9.26
N GLY A 420 34.79 21.01 -10.13
CA GLY A 420 36.05 21.58 -10.64
C GLY A 420 37.27 20.66 -10.55
N PHE A 421 38.21 20.90 -11.46
CA PHE A 421 39.43 20.09 -11.61
C PHE A 421 40.24 19.97 -10.32
N ARG A 422 40.58 18.73 -9.97
CA ARG A 422 41.66 18.45 -9.00
C ARG A 422 43.01 18.54 -9.69
N SER A 423 43.40 19.74 -10.11
CA SER A 423 44.58 20.01 -10.94
C SER A 423 45.82 20.42 -10.15
N SER A 424 45.84 20.30 -8.82
CA SER A 424 46.99 20.68 -7.98
C SER A 424 47.63 19.51 -7.22
N GLY A 425 48.92 19.65 -6.93
CA GLY A 425 49.69 18.70 -6.11
C GLY A 425 50.01 17.37 -6.82
N ALA A 426 49.95 16.26 -6.09
CA ALA A 426 50.34 14.93 -6.57
C ALA A 426 49.27 14.22 -7.45
N VAL A 427 48.08 14.83 -7.61
CA VAL A 427 46.93 14.22 -8.31
C VAL A 427 47.16 14.06 -9.82
N PRO A 428 47.67 15.07 -10.57
CA PRO A 428 47.92 14.93 -12.01
C PRO A 428 48.93 13.82 -12.34
N THR A 429 49.98 13.69 -11.53
CA THR A 429 50.97 12.62 -11.66
C THR A 429 50.36 11.25 -11.40
N ALA A 430 49.49 11.13 -10.38
CA ALA A 430 48.80 9.87 -10.09
C ALA A 430 47.82 9.46 -11.21
N LEU A 431 47.11 10.42 -11.81
CA LEU A 431 46.23 10.16 -12.96
C LEU A 431 47.03 9.71 -14.19
N THR A 432 48.16 10.36 -14.47
CA THR A 432 49.06 10.00 -15.58
C THR A 432 49.60 8.58 -15.39
N ASN A 433 50.06 8.25 -14.18
CA ASN A 433 50.55 6.90 -13.86
C ASN A 433 49.47 5.82 -13.94
N ALA A 434 48.19 6.19 -13.79
CA ALA A 434 47.06 5.26 -13.84
C ALA A 434 46.57 4.95 -15.26
N GLN A 435 46.96 5.77 -16.24
CA GLN A 435 46.49 5.64 -17.62
C GLN A 435 46.87 4.30 -18.24
N GLN A 436 48.15 3.95 -18.23
CA GLN A 436 48.63 2.70 -18.81
C GLN A 436 47.97 1.46 -18.18
N PRO A 437 47.91 1.29 -16.84
CA PRO A 437 47.20 0.15 -16.26
C PRO A 437 45.71 0.12 -16.61
N PHE A 438 45.03 1.27 -16.65
CA PHE A 438 43.64 1.32 -17.10
C PHE A 438 43.47 0.84 -18.54
N GLU A 439 44.31 1.31 -19.45
CA GLU A 439 44.27 0.92 -20.85
C GLU A 439 44.47 -0.57 -21.03
N GLN A 440 45.38 -1.17 -20.25
CA GLN A 440 45.58 -2.61 -20.26
C GLN A 440 44.38 -3.38 -19.70
N PHE A 441 43.76 -2.92 -18.60
CA PHE A 441 42.53 -3.53 -18.09
C PHE A 441 41.39 -3.45 -19.11
N ASN A 442 41.18 -2.29 -19.75
CA ASN A 442 40.21 -2.14 -20.84
C ASN A 442 40.50 -3.14 -21.99
N LYS A 443 41.76 -3.32 -22.36
CA LYS A 443 42.18 -4.29 -23.39
C LYS A 443 41.86 -5.73 -22.96
N ASP A 444 42.11 -6.10 -21.72
CA ASP A 444 41.82 -7.46 -21.22
C ASP A 444 40.31 -7.75 -21.19
N ILE A 445 39.49 -6.76 -20.85
CA ILE A 445 38.03 -6.87 -20.85
C ILE A 445 37.51 -6.98 -22.29
N SER A 446 37.94 -6.07 -23.18
CA SER A 446 37.47 -6.04 -24.57
C SER A 446 37.90 -7.26 -25.39
N SER A 447 39.09 -7.82 -25.10
CA SER A 447 39.56 -9.07 -25.67
C SER A 447 39.00 -10.33 -25.00
N LYS A 448 38.14 -10.18 -23.97
CA LYS A 448 37.57 -11.26 -23.15
C LYS A 448 38.63 -12.15 -22.48
N LYS A 449 39.85 -11.64 -22.28
CA LYS A 449 40.90 -12.32 -21.52
C LYS A 449 40.52 -12.41 -20.04
N ILE A 450 39.92 -11.36 -19.50
CA ILE A 450 39.44 -11.29 -18.12
C ILE A 450 38.00 -10.76 -18.12
N SER A 451 37.13 -11.42 -17.37
CA SER A 451 35.75 -10.96 -17.18
C SER A 451 35.70 -9.66 -16.39
N ASP A 452 34.91 -8.70 -16.87
CA ASP A 452 34.58 -7.45 -16.18
C ASP A 452 34.03 -7.68 -14.76
N GLN A 453 33.29 -8.77 -14.56
CA GLN A 453 32.74 -9.17 -13.26
C GLN A 453 33.81 -9.29 -12.16
N ARG A 454 35.05 -9.67 -12.49
CA ARG A 454 36.14 -9.76 -11.51
C ARG A 454 36.61 -8.37 -11.08
N PHE A 455 36.61 -7.40 -11.99
CA PHE A 455 36.90 -6.00 -11.66
C PHE A 455 35.75 -5.37 -10.87
N ASN A 456 34.50 -5.65 -11.25
CA ASN A 456 33.31 -5.28 -10.47
C ASN A 456 33.39 -5.79 -9.02
N HIS A 457 33.82 -7.05 -8.83
CA HIS A 457 34.01 -7.63 -7.51
C HIS A 457 35.09 -6.90 -6.69
N ALA A 458 36.24 -6.59 -7.29
CA ALA A 458 37.30 -5.84 -6.62
C ALA A 458 36.83 -4.44 -6.13
N ILE A 459 36.07 -3.73 -6.96
CA ILE A 459 35.49 -2.43 -6.59
C ILE A 459 34.44 -2.59 -5.48
N CYS A 460 33.60 -3.62 -5.56
CA CYS A 460 32.61 -3.93 -4.53
C CYS A 460 33.25 -4.19 -3.17
N LEU A 461 34.35 -4.96 -3.13
CA LEU A 461 35.11 -5.19 -1.90
C LEU A 461 35.74 -3.89 -1.35
N ALA A 462 36.30 -3.06 -2.24
CA ALA A 462 36.86 -1.78 -1.84
C ALA A 462 35.81 -0.81 -1.26
N LEU A 463 34.60 -0.79 -1.83
CA LEU A 463 33.47 -0.03 -1.28
C LEU A 463 33.00 -0.59 0.07
N LYS A 464 32.88 -1.92 0.22
CA LYS A 464 32.54 -2.55 1.51
C LYS A 464 33.50 -2.15 2.62
N ASP A 465 34.80 -2.20 2.35
CA ASP A 465 35.82 -1.83 3.34
C ASP A 465 35.77 -0.32 3.65
N ALA A 466 35.51 0.53 2.65
CA ALA A 466 35.39 1.97 2.84
C ALA A 466 34.14 2.38 3.67
N PHE A 467 33.09 1.56 3.65
CA PHE A 467 31.82 1.75 4.36
C PHE A 467 31.59 0.74 5.50
N LYS A 468 32.63 0.06 5.98
CA LYS A 468 32.49 -1.01 6.99
C LYS A 468 31.82 -0.58 8.30
N ASP A 469 31.92 0.71 8.64
CA ASP A 469 31.34 1.29 9.85
C ASP A 469 29.90 1.80 9.63
N ASP A 470 29.40 1.78 8.37
CA ASP A 470 28.06 2.19 8.01
C ASP A 470 27.16 0.96 7.82
N LEU A 471 26.33 0.67 8.83
CA LEU A 471 25.41 -0.46 8.82
C LEU A 471 24.17 -0.25 7.93
N GLN A 472 23.99 0.94 7.35
CA GLN A 472 22.81 1.26 6.55
C GLN A 472 22.97 0.89 5.07
N LEU A 473 24.19 0.60 4.61
CA LEU A 473 24.48 0.26 3.22
C LEU A 473 24.96 -1.18 3.09
N THR A 474 24.31 -1.94 2.21
CA THR A 474 24.78 -3.28 1.85
C THR A 474 25.19 -3.32 0.38
N PHE A 475 26.35 -3.93 0.11
CA PHE A 475 26.95 -3.97 -1.23
C PHE A 475 26.98 -5.41 -1.74
N LYS A 476 26.47 -5.63 -2.96
CA LYS A 476 26.45 -6.95 -3.61
C LYS A 476 26.91 -6.76 -5.06
N HIS A 477 27.87 -7.55 -5.52
CA HIS A 477 28.28 -7.52 -6.93
C HIS A 477 27.47 -8.57 -7.70
N GLU A 478 27.11 -8.26 -8.94
CA GLU A 478 26.60 -9.28 -9.86
C GLU A 478 25.39 -10.09 -9.31
N VAL A 479 24.45 -9.43 -8.61
CA VAL A 479 23.21 -10.06 -8.13
C VAL A 479 22.00 -9.51 -8.87
N PRO A 480 20.95 -10.32 -9.11
CA PRO A 480 19.71 -9.83 -9.71
C PRO A 480 19.08 -8.70 -8.87
N HIS A 481 18.47 -7.73 -9.54
CA HIS A 481 17.72 -6.67 -8.87
C HIS A 481 16.43 -7.25 -8.23
N PRO A 482 16.09 -6.90 -6.97
CA PRO A 482 14.95 -7.49 -6.25
C PRO A 482 13.60 -7.35 -6.96
N PHE A 483 13.39 -6.22 -7.65
CA PHE A 483 12.13 -5.88 -8.32
C PHE A 483 12.21 -5.93 -9.85
N LEU A 484 13.41 -5.94 -10.43
CA LEU A 484 13.65 -5.90 -11.88
C LEU A 484 14.44 -7.16 -12.24
N ARG A 485 13.77 -8.31 -12.25
CA ARG A 485 14.41 -9.64 -12.18
C ARG A 485 15.40 -9.93 -13.32
N ASN A 486 15.24 -9.29 -14.48
CA ASN A 486 16.14 -9.47 -15.62
C ASN A 486 17.26 -8.41 -15.64
N ILE A 487 17.29 -7.48 -14.68
CA ILE A 487 18.40 -6.58 -14.42
C ILE A 487 19.37 -7.22 -13.43
N LYS A 488 20.65 -7.18 -13.77
CA LYS A 488 21.77 -7.55 -12.92
C LYS A 488 22.81 -6.42 -13.01
N PRO A 489 22.83 -5.47 -12.06
CA PRO A 489 23.83 -4.41 -12.07
C PRO A 489 25.20 -4.98 -11.74
N ASP A 490 26.25 -4.24 -12.13
CA ASP A 490 27.63 -4.58 -11.78
C ASP A 490 27.81 -4.61 -10.25
N ILE A 491 27.24 -3.60 -9.57
CA ILE A 491 27.14 -3.56 -8.11
C ILE A 491 25.75 -3.04 -7.73
N LEU A 492 25.02 -3.83 -6.93
CA LEU A 492 23.80 -3.42 -6.25
C LEU A 492 24.14 -2.93 -4.85
N ILE A 493 23.71 -1.71 -4.53
CA ILE A 493 23.77 -1.13 -3.19
C ILE A 493 22.35 -1.00 -2.67
N GLU A 494 22.08 -1.57 -1.50
CA GLU A 494 20.78 -1.47 -0.84
C GLU A 494 20.90 -0.60 0.41
N SER A 495 20.01 0.40 0.48
CA SER A 495 19.78 1.24 1.66
C SER A 495 18.38 0.99 2.23
N GLU A 496 18.05 1.63 3.36
CA GLU A 496 16.69 1.62 3.90
C GLU A 496 15.67 2.21 2.90
N ARG A 497 16.04 3.29 2.20
CA ARG A 497 15.09 4.11 1.42
C ARG A 497 15.07 3.80 -0.07
N LYS A 498 16.18 3.33 -0.64
CA LYS A 498 16.37 3.15 -2.09
C LYS A 498 17.33 2.02 -2.44
N LEU A 499 17.27 1.59 -3.69
CA LEU A 499 18.23 0.69 -4.33
C LEU A 499 19.09 1.50 -5.30
N ILE A 500 20.40 1.27 -5.32
CA ILE A 500 21.32 1.93 -6.24
C ILE A 500 22.02 0.86 -7.06
N CYS A 501 21.86 0.93 -8.38
CA CYS A 501 22.52 0.09 -9.36
C CYS A 501 23.72 0.85 -9.92
N LEU A 502 24.94 0.41 -9.60
CA LEU A 502 26.14 0.91 -10.26
C LEU A 502 26.37 0.15 -11.57
N GLU A 503 26.64 0.90 -12.64
CA GLU A 503 26.89 0.41 -14.00
C GLU A 503 28.22 0.99 -14.50
N PHE A 504 29.28 0.19 -14.46
CA PHE A 504 30.63 0.56 -14.87
C PHE A 504 30.82 0.45 -16.38
N CYS A 505 31.33 1.52 -16.99
CA CYS A 505 31.74 1.52 -18.38
C CYS A 505 33.27 1.53 -18.48
N TYR A 506 33.84 0.38 -18.82
CA TYR A 506 35.28 0.19 -18.92
C TYR A 506 35.91 0.70 -20.21
N THR A 507 35.26 1.57 -20.97
CA THR A 507 35.73 2.06 -22.27
C THR A 507 36.96 2.97 -22.16
N ASN A 508 37.82 3.00 -23.18
CA ASN A 508 38.79 4.08 -23.42
C ASN A 508 38.26 5.17 -24.36
N ASN A 509 37.10 4.96 -24.97
CA ASN A 509 36.50 5.91 -25.91
C ASN A 509 35.88 7.08 -25.13
N ASN A 510 36.55 8.24 -25.21
CA ASN A 510 36.15 9.48 -24.55
C ASN A 510 35.23 10.36 -25.42
N THR A 511 34.72 9.85 -26.55
CA THR A 511 33.78 10.62 -27.37
C THR A 511 32.43 10.76 -26.67
N PRO A 512 31.84 11.97 -26.62
CA PRO A 512 30.54 12.19 -25.98
C PRO A 512 29.43 11.28 -26.52
N GLY A 513 29.42 11.02 -27.83
CA GLY A 513 28.44 10.13 -28.46
C GLY A 513 28.50 8.69 -27.97
N TYR A 514 29.69 8.18 -27.61
CA TYR A 514 29.84 6.85 -27.02
C TYR A 514 29.28 6.78 -25.60
N VAL A 515 29.51 7.82 -24.79
CA VAL A 515 28.94 7.93 -23.43
C VAL A 515 27.42 7.90 -23.51
N ALA A 516 26.83 8.72 -24.38
CA ALA A 516 25.39 8.76 -24.59
C ALA A 516 24.83 7.42 -25.09
N ASP A 517 25.49 6.76 -26.05
CA ASP A 517 25.10 5.41 -26.51
C ASP A 517 25.05 4.40 -25.38
N TYR A 518 26.12 4.33 -24.59
CA TYR A 518 26.23 3.37 -23.50
C TYR A 518 25.09 3.54 -22.48
N VAL A 519 24.87 4.79 -22.05
CA VAL A 519 23.84 5.15 -21.08
C VAL A 519 22.45 4.81 -21.63
N LEU A 520 22.10 5.31 -22.82
CA LEU A 520 20.77 5.10 -23.41
C LEU A 520 20.49 3.61 -23.67
N ARG A 521 21.48 2.84 -24.13
CA ARG A 521 21.30 1.41 -24.37
C ARG A 521 21.07 0.61 -23.09
N LYS A 522 21.78 0.94 -22.00
CA LYS A 522 21.58 0.30 -20.69
C LYS A 522 20.27 0.73 -20.06
N LEU A 523 19.95 2.03 -20.08
CA LEU A 523 18.67 2.55 -19.57
C LEU A 523 17.47 1.94 -20.29
N ASP A 524 17.56 1.66 -21.59
CA ASP A 524 16.47 1.02 -22.32
C ASP A 524 16.10 -0.35 -21.74
N LYS A 525 17.10 -1.11 -21.24
CA LYS A 525 16.86 -2.40 -20.57
C LYS A 525 16.13 -2.23 -19.23
N TYR A 526 16.48 -1.19 -18.47
CA TYR A 526 15.80 -0.86 -17.22
C TYR A 526 14.36 -0.42 -17.49
N MET A 527 14.16 0.48 -18.44
CA MET A 527 12.85 1.00 -18.81
C MET A 527 11.91 -0.10 -19.30
N LYS A 528 12.38 -1.01 -20.16
CA LYS A 528 11.57 -2.16 -20.62
C LYS A 528 11.02 -2.99 -19.45
N GLN A 529 11.82 -3.26 -18.43
CA GLN A 529 11.34 -4.01 -17.26
C GLN A 529 10.41 -3.22 -16.36
N ILE A 530 10.60 -1.90 -16.25
CA ILE A 530 9.67 -1.03 -15.52
C ILE A 530 8.32 -1.00 -16.25
N GLU A 531 8.35 -0.84 -17.56
CA GLU A 531 7.19 -0.87 -18.45
C GLU A 531 6.44 -2.21 -18.33
N ASP A 532 7.17 -3.34 -18.38
CA ASP A 532 6.60 -4.68 -18.25
C ASP A 532 5.99 -4.95 -16.85
N ASN A 533 6.62 -4.47 -15.78
CA ASN A 533 6.20 -4.78 -14.41
C ASN A 533 5.09 -3.85 -13.88
N PHE A 534 5.06 -2.60 -14.31
CA PHE A 534 4.21 -1.56 -13.70
C PHE A 534 3.27 -0.87 -14.70
N GLY A 535 3.43 -1.12 -16.00
CA GLY A 535 2.72 -0.38 -17.04
C GLY A 535 3.26 1.05 -17.20
N LEU A 536 2.82 1.72 -18.28
CA LEU A 536 3.03 3.15 -18.47
C LEU A 536 1.82 3.91 -17.95
N PRO A 537 1.97 5.01 -17.20
CA PRO A 537 0.81 5.82 -16.79
C PRO A 537 0.07 6.36 -18.01
N ASP A 538 -1.26 6.52 -17.92
CA ASP A 538 -2.12 6.95 -19.05
C ASP A 538 -1.71 8.33 -19.61
N ASP A 539 -1.20 9.24 -18.76
CA ASP A 539 -0.63 10.55 -19.15
C ASP A 539 0.64 10.44 -20.01
N PHE A 540 1.17 9.23 -20.17
CA PHE A 540 2.35 8.86 -20.94
C PHE A 540 2.05 7.79 -22.01
N SER A 541 0.77 7.48 -22.25
CA SER A 541 0.32 6.59 -23.31
C SER A 541 0.50 7.23 -24.70
N TRP A 542 0.84 6.39 -25.70
CA TRP A 542 1.40 6.80 -27.00
C TRP A 542 0.38 7.14 -28.07
#